data_AF-A0A3B0VEN7-F1
#
_entry.id   AF-A0A3B0VEN7-F1
#
_cell.length_a   1.000
_cell.length_b   1.000
_cell.length_c   1.000
_cell.angle_alpha   90.00
_cell.angle_beta   90.00
_cell.angle_gamma   90.00
#
_symmetry.space_group_name_H-M   'P 1'
#
loop_
_entity.id
_entity.type
_entity.pdbx_description
1 polymer ?
#
loop_
_entity_poly.entity_id
_entity_poly.type
_entity_poly.pdbx_seq_one_letter_code
_entity_poly.pdbx_strand_id
1 'polypeptide(L)'
;GWDKLPRFTRTVANLLESPASVDDPIWQMGMHRHLRDIGKISDLASRLTRYQLLSDAWFADSMQFETPFLLAIDAYETASTLFDRWFSQDFLVGVANASQMRVVVAGQTVPAMQEAWSFCASLQELEGIHEAKEWLAWAEAVGYQVPSLEVLAGVVLALKGNPSQIIEVIKTQFPRSNGPIKSKDSLVQQRRKFFNNLTQAFTLTELKKTCFFLGIDHESLPNHNQKESFVIELLGHVERHGRLREFIQECQAERPHLAW
;
A
#
# COMPACT_ATOMS: atom_id res chain seq x y z
N GLY A 1 -10.56 -15.48 -0.90
CA GLY A 1 -10.50 -16.08 -2.23
C GLY A 1 -11.85 -15.89 -2.88
N TRP A 2 -12.18 -16.72 -3.87
CA TRP A 2 -13.48 -16.71 -4.56
C TRP A 2 -14.65 -17.10 -3.64
N ASP A 3 -14.36 -17.77 -2.52
CA ASP A 3 -15.27 -18.06 -1.41
C ASP A 3 -16.01 -16.82 -0.85
N LYS A 4 -15.39 -15.63 -0.94
CA LYS A 4 -16.00 -14.37 -0.50
C LYS A 4 -16.96 -13.76 -1.53
N LEU A 5 -17.06 -14.35 -2.72
CA LEU A 5 -17.86 -13.85 -3.84
C LEU A 5 -18.85 -14.93 -4.32
N PRO A 6 -19.79 -15.38 -3.47
CA PRO A 6 -20.65 -16.53 -3.76
C PRO A 6 -21.61 -16.28 -4.93
N ARG A 7 -22.15 -15.06 -5.10
CA ARG A 7 -23.03 -14.74 -6.24
C ARG A 7 -22.24 -14.69 -7.52
N PHE A 8 -21.08 -14.04 -7.53
CA PHE A 8 -20.19 -13.98 -8.69
C PHE A 8 -19.78 -15.38 -9.15
N THR A 9 -19.35 -16.21 -8.22
CA THR A 9 -18.89 -17.59 -8.47
C THR A 9 -20.03 -18.43 -9.05
N ARG A 10 -21.25 -18.28 -8.54
CA ARG A 10 -22.45 -18.91 -9.11
C ARG A 10 -22.81 -18.38 -10.50
N THR A 11 -22.68 -17.08 -10.74
CA THR A 11 -22.91 -16.48 -12.06
C THR A 11 -21.94 -17.03 -13.10
N VAL A 12 -20.65 -17.17 -12.75
CA VAL A 12 -19.65 -17.82 -13.62
C VAL A 12 -20.07 -19.25 -13.97
N ALA A 13 -20.46 -20.04 -12.97
CA ALA A 13 -20.92 -21.42 -13.16
C ALA A 13 -22.15 -21.51 -14.07
N ASN A 14 -23.13 -20.62 -13.88
CA ASN A 14 -24.34 -20.55 -14.71
C ASN A 14 -24.00 -20.18 -16.16
N LEU A 15 -23.10 -19.21 -16.38
CA LEU A 15 -22.67 -18.80 -17.72
C LEU A 15 -21.88 -19.87 -18.48
N LEU A 16 -21.32 -20.84 -17.75
CA LEU A 16 -20.64 -22.02 -18.29
C LEU A 16 -21.53 -23.27 -18.32
N GLU A 17 -22.81 -23.14 -17.94
CA GLU A 17 -23.75 -24.27 -17.84
C GLU A 17 -23.22 -25.42 -16.96
N SER A 18 -22.43 -25.09 -15.94
CA SER A 18 -21.78 -26.05 -15.04
C SER A 18 -22.19 -25.82 -13.58
N PRO A 19 -23.40 -26.28 -13.16
CA PRO A 19 -23.99 -25.91 -11.87
C PRO A 19 -23.37 -26.61 -10.64
N ALA A 20 -22.48 -27.60 -10.81
CA ALA A 20 -22.24 -28.61 -9.78
C ALA A 20 -20.98 -28.39 -8.89
N SER A 21 -20.13 -27.40 -9.13
CA SER A 21 -18.80 -27.34 -8.49
C SER A 21 -18.40 -25.98 -7.92
N VAL A 22 -19.36 -25.09 -7.63
CA VAL A 22 -19.09 -23.72 -7.14
C VAL A 22 -18.30 -23.72 -5.81
N ASP A 23 -18.54 -24.72 -4.96
CA ASP A 23 -17.87 -24.90 -3.67
C ASP A 23 -16.63 -25.82 -3.74
N ASP A 24 -16.29 -26.36 -4.93
CA ASP A 24 -15.12 -27.21 -5.12
C ASP A 24 -13.84 -26.36 -5.20
N PRO A 25 -12.85 -26.57 -4.29
CA PRO A 25 -11.57 -25.86 -4.34
C PRO A 25 -10.85 -25.99 -5.69
N ILE A 26 -10.97 -27.13 -6.37
CA ILE A 26 -10.34 -27.38 -7.68
C ILE A 26 -10.97 -26.48 -8.74
N TRP A 27 -12.28 -26.29 -8.69
CA TRP A 27 -13.00 -25.40 -9.60
C TRP A 27 -12.62 -23.93 -9.33
N GLN A 28 -12.51 -23.52 -8.07
CA GLN A 28 -12.09 -22.17 -7.71
C GLN A 28 -10.65 -21.85 -8.17
N MET A 29 -9.75 -22.85 -8.16
CA MET A 29 -8.41 -22.71 -8.75
C MET A 29 -8.44 -22.47 -10.26
N GLY A 30 -9.50 -22.91 -10.94
CA GLY A 30 -9.74 -22.75 -12.38
C GLY A 30 -10.35 -21.41 -12.80
N MET A 31 -10.70 -20.51 -11.87
CA MET A 31 -11.51 -19.31 -12.16
C MET A 31 -10.96 -18.45 -13.31
N HIS A 32 -9.65 -18.24 -13.39
CA HIS A 32 -9.05 -17.46 -14.49
C HIS A 32 -9.30 -18.08 -15.88
N ARG A 33 -9.32 -19.42 -15.98
CA ARG A 33 -9.65 -20.13 -17.21
C ARG A 33 -11.13 -19.95 -17.54
N HIS A 34 -12.00 -20.11 -16.54
CA HIS A 34 -13.45 -19.94 -16.68
C HIS A 34 -13.83 -18.56 -17.21
N LEU A 35 -13.27 -17.50 -16.63
CA LEU A 35 -13.50 -16.12 -17.08
C LEU A 35 -12.99 -15.89 -18.51
N ARG A 36 -11.84 -16.49 -18.87
CA ARG A 36 -11.33 -16.44 -20.24
C ARG A 36 -12.27 -17.11 -21.23
N ASP A 37 -12.82 -18.27 -20.87
CA ASP A 37 -13.73 -19.02 -21.74
C ASP A 37 -15.07 -18.29 -21.93
N ILE A 38 -15.59 -17.65 -20.88
CA ILE A 38 -16.75 -16.73 -20.99
C ILE A 38 -16.46 -15.59 -21.97
N GLY A 39 -15.24 -15.06 -21.98
CA GLY A 39 -14.82 -13.98 -22.87
C GLY A 39 -14.56 -14.37 -24.33
N LYS A 40 -14.47 -15.67 -24.65
CA LYS A 40 -14.16 -16.15 -26.03
C LYS A 40 -15.35 -16.12 -26.99
N ILE A 41 -16.53 -15.74 -26.53
CA ILE A 41 -17.72 -15.64 -27.37
C ILE A 41 -17.49 -14.62 -28.47
N SER A 42 -17.81 -15.01 -29.70
CA SER A 42 -17.56 -14.22 -30.91
C SER A 42 -18.46 -12.99 -30.99
N ASP A 43 -19.72 -13.12 -30.54
CA ASP A 43 -20.69 -12.03 -30.58
C ASP A 43 -20.45 -11.00 -29.47
N LEU A 44 -20.31 -9.72 -29.88
CA LEU A 44 -20.03 -8.60 -28.98
C LEU A 44 -21.20 -8.35 -28.01
N ALA A 45 -22.45 -8.42 -28.48
CA ALA A 45 -23.62 -8.12 -27.66
C ALA A 45 -23.79 -9.15 -26.53
N SER A 46 -23.62 -10.43 -26.85
CA SER A 46 -23.61 -11.54 -25.89
C SER A 46 -22.48 -11.38 -24.89
N ARG A 47 -21.28 -11.00 -25.34
CA ARG A 47 -20.13 -10.81 -24.47
C ARG A 47 -20.34 -9.65 -23.48
N LEU A 48 -20.85 -8.51 -23.94
CA LEU A 48 -21.21 -7.38 -23.07
C LEU A 48 -22.28 -7.77 -22.04
N THR A 49 -23.31 -8.50 -22.47
CA THR A 49 -24.36 -8.99 -21.55
C THR A 49 -23.78 -9.87 -20.45
N ARG A 50 -22.84 -10.78 -20.78
CA ARG A 50 -22.17 -11.62 -19.79
C ARG A 50 -21.28 -10.82 -18.84
N TYR A 51 -20.57 -9.81 -19.34
CA TYR A 51 -19.77 -8.93 -18.49
C TYR A 51 -20.63 -8.11 -17.53
N GLN A 52 -21.82 -7.66 -17.96
CA GLN A 52 -22.77 -7.01 -17.07
C GLN A 52 -23.21 -7.94 -15.94
N LEU A 53 -23.66 -9.17 -16.26
CA LEU A 53 -24.06 -10.15 -15.25
C LEU A 53 -22.96 -10.45 -14.23
N LEU A 54 -21.71 -10.57 -14.71
CA LEU A 54 -20.55 -10.76 -13.84
C LEU A 54 -20.31 -9.53 -12.96
N SER A 55 -20.41 -8.32 -13.51
CA SER A 55 -20.21 -7.07 -12.76
C SER A 55 -21.26 -6.91 -11.67
N ASP A 56 -22.54 -7.12 -12.01
CA ASP A 56 -23.65 -7.01 -11.06
C ASP A 56 -23.50 -7.99 -9.90
N ALA A 57 -23.15 -9.24 -10.20
CA ALA A 57 -22.92 -10.26 -9.19
C ALA A 57 -21.72 -9.92 -8.29
N TRP A 58 -20.66 -9.38 -8.88
CA TRP A 58 -19.47 -8.95 -8.14
C TRP A 58 -19.76 -7.78 -7.20
N PHE A 59 -20.48 -6.75 -7.68
CA PHE A 59 -20.91 -5.63 -6.83
C PHE A 59 -21.82 -6.10 -5.69
N ALA A 60 -22.76 -6.99 -6.00
CA ALA A 60 -23.69 -7.52 -5.00
C ALA A 60 -22.98 -8.26 -3.87
N ASP A 61 -21.93 -9.04 -4.16
CA ASP A 61 -21.10 -9.68 -3.13
C ASP A 61 -20.21 -8.67 -2.39
N SER A 62 -19.58 -7.76 -3.14
CA SER A 62 -18.66 -6.75 -2.58
C SER A 62 -19.32 -5.82 -1.57
N MET A 63 -20.61 -5.53 -1.76
CA MET A 63 -21.41 -4.73 -0.83
C MET A 63 -21.70 -5.45 0.50
N GLN A 64 -21.43 -6.76 0.60
CA GLN A 64 -21.59 -7.53 1.83
C GLN A 64 -20.30 -7.61 2.67
N PHE A 65 -19.21 -7.02 2.21
CA PHE A 65 -17.96 -7.05 2.98
C PHE A 65 -18.09 -6.24 4.26
N GLU A 66 -17.53 -6.78 5.35
CA GLU A 66 -17.57 -6.14 6.68
C GLU A 66 -16.78 -4.82 6.72
N THR A 67 -15.74 -4.70 5.89
CA THR A 67 -14.91 -3.51 5.81
C THR A 67 -14.80 -3.00 4.38
N PRO A 68 -14.78 -1.67 4.19
CA PRO A 68 -14.51 -1.09 2.89
C PRO A 68 -13.17 -1.55 2.33
N PHE A 69 -13.06 -1.61 1.01
CA PHE A 69 -11.84 -1.99 0.33
C PHE A 69 -11.49 -1.04 -0.82
N LEU A 70 -10.20 -1.03 -1.15
CA LEU A 70 -9.63 -0.23 -2.23
C LEU A 70 -9.26 -1.15 -3.40
N LEU A 71 -9.78 -0.85 -4.59
CA LEU A 71 -9.28 -1.39 -5.84
C LEU A 71 -8.35 -0.35 -6.48
N ALA A 72 -7.08 -0.69 -6.61
CA ALA A 72 -6.10 0.12 -7.33
C ALA A 72 -5.89 -0.44 -8.73
N ILE A 73 -6.08 0.40 -9.73
CA ILE A 73 -5.80 0.11 -11.14
C ILE A 73 -4.65 1.00 -11.56
N ASP A 74 -3.58 0.38 -12.04
CA ASP A 74 -2.37 1.05 -12.50
C ASP A 74 -2.17 0.81 -14.00
N ALA A 75 -1.37 1.67 -14.63
CA ALA A 75 -1.09 1.66 -16.08
C ALA A 75 -2.36 1.67 -16.95
N TYR A 76 -3.35 2.49 -16.58
CA TYR A 76 -4.63 2.57 -17.29
C TYR A 76 -4.50 2.92 -18.78
N GLU A 77 -3.44 3.62 -19.19
CA GLU A 77 -3.13 3.93 -20.58
C GLU A 77 -2.99 2.68 -21.48
N THR A 78 -2.77 1.51 -20.88
CA THR A 78 -2.69 0.22 -21.59
C THR A 78 -4.06 -0.47 -21.77
N ALA A 79 -5.14 0.15 -21.29
CA ALA A 79 -6.49 -0.38 -21.38
C ALA A 79 -6.92 -0.61 -22.83
N SER A 80 -7.47 -1.79 -23.11
CA SER A 80 -8.16 -2.03 -24.38
C SER A 80 -9.43 -1.19 -24.48
N THR A 81 -9.87 -0.84 -25.69
CA THR A 81 -11.14 -0.11 -25.92
C THR A 81 -12.36 -0.79 -25.28
N LEU A 82 -12.38 -2.13 -25.27
CA LEU A 82 -13.46 -2.88 -24.63
C LEU A 82 -13.45 -2.71 -23.11
N PHE A 83 -12.27 -2.74 -22.51
CA PHE A 83 -12.10 -2.52 -21.08
C PHE A 83 -12.43 -1.08 -20.71
N ASP A 84 -11.92 -0.10 -21.44
CA ASP A 84 -12.21 1.33 -21.23
C ASP A 84 -13.72 1.61 -21.24
N ARG A 85 -14.42 1.07 -22.25
CA ARG A 85 -15.88 1.20 -22.35
C ARG A 85 -16.59 0.63 -21.13
N TRP A 86 -16.35 -0.64 -20.79
CA TRP A 86 -16.97 -1.28 -19.63
C TRP A 86 -16.60 -0.56 -18.32
N PHE A 87 -15.33 -0.21 -18.17
CA PHE A 87 -14.81 0.37 -16.94
C PHE A 87 -15.41 1.75 -16.69
N SER A 88 -15.41 2.62 -17.71
CA SER A 88 -15.86 4.00 -17.58
C SER A 88 -17.39 4.15 -17.57
N GLN A 89 -18.12 3.32 -18.32
CA GLN A 89 -19.57 3.44 -18.49
C GLN A 89 -20.37 2.60 -17.50
N ASP A 90 -19.88 1.40 -17.14
CA ASP A 90 -20.64 0.46 -16.32
C ASP A 90 -20.03 0.36 -14.91
N PHE A 91 -18.73 0.06 -14.82
CA PHE A 91 -18.08 -0.24 -13.56
C PHE A 91 -17.98 0.99 -12.65
N LEU A 92 -17.45 2.12 -13.12
CA LEU A 92 -17.32 3.34 -12.31
C LEU A 92 -18.68 3.91 -11.87
N VAL A 93 -19.73 3.72 -12.67
CA VAL A 93 -21.11 4.05 -12.27
C VAL A 93 -21.58 3.15 -11.12
N GLY A 94 -21.27 1.85 -11.18
CA GLY A 94 -21.51 0.93 -10.06
C GLY A 94 -20.75 1.33 -8.80
N VAL A 95 -19.47 1.70 -8.94
CA VAL A 95 -18.61 2.16 -7.83
C VAL A 95 -19.18 3.40 -7.16
N ALA A 96 -19.69 4.37 -7.92
CA ALA A 96 -20.29 5.59 -7.39
C ALA A 96 -21.46 5.32 -6.43
N ASN A 97 -22.13 4.18 -6.60
CA ASN A 97 -23.24 3.72 -5.77
C ASN A 97 -22.83 2.69 -4.71
N ALA A 98 -21.56 2.29 -4.66
CA ALA A 98 -21.05 1.23 -3.80
C ALA A 98 -20.29 1.79 -2.58
N SER A 99 -20.96 1.91 -1.43
CA SER A 99 -20.37 2.50 -0.22
C SER A 99 -19.14 1.74 0.30
N GLN A 100 -19.06 0.42 0.07
CA GLN A 100 -17.96 -0.44 0.51
C GLN A 100 -16.73 -0.40 -0.40
N MET A 101 -16.83 0.26 -1.56
CA MET A 101 -15.77 0.24 -2.55
C MET A 101 -15.15 1.61 -2.74
N ARG A 102 -13.83 1.66 -2.84
CA ARG A 102 -13.08 2.80 -3.35
C ARG A 102 -12.23 2.35 -4.52
N VAL A 103 -12.08 3.21 -5.51
CA VAL A 103 -11.25 2.94 -6.69
C VAL A 103 -10.25 4.06 -6.85
N VAL A 104 -8.99 3.69 -7.01
CA VAL A 104 -7.92 4.58 -7.44
C VAL A 104 -7.47 4.11 -8.81
N VAL A 105 -7.51 5.02 -9.78
CA VAL A 105 -7.06 4.77 -11.16
C VAL A 105 -5.81 5.62 -11.38
N ALA A 106 -4.72 4.96 -11.73
CA ALA A 106 -3.44 5.56 -12.04
C ALA A 106 -3.02 5.20 -13.46
N GLY A 107 -2.37 6.14 -14.13
CA GLY A 107 -1.89 5.99 -15.49
C GLY A 107 -1.42 7.31 -16.06
N GLN A 108 -0.74 7.26 -17.21
CA GLN A 108 -0.41 8.46 -18.00
C GLN A 108 -1.67 9.10 -18.57
N THR A 109 -2.69 8.28 -18.81
CA THR A 109 -4.07 8.70 -19.07
C THR A 109 -4.98 7.94 -18.13
N VAL A 110 -6.12 8.55 -17.81
CA VAL A 110 -7.17 7.97 -16.96
C VAL A 110 -8.53 8.20 -17.64
N PRO A 111 -9.62 7.51 -17.23
CA PRO A 111 -10.93 7.72 -17.84
C PRO A 111 -11.34 9.19 -17.76
N ALA A 112 -11.89 9.72 -18.85
CA ALA A 112 -12.49 11.05 -18.83
C ALA A 112 -13.64 11.09 -17.81
N MET A 113 -13.70 12.16 -17.02
CA MET A 113 -14.76 12.38 -16.03
C MET A 113 -16.13 12.39 -16.71
N GLN A 114 -17.05 11.56 -16.23
CA GLN A 114 -18.44 11.50 -16.72
C GLN A 114 -19.41 12.00 -15.65
N GLU A 115 -20.52 12.61 -16.08
CA GLU A 115 -21.54 13.15 -15.17
C GLU A 115 -22.03 12.12 -14.14
N ALA A 116 -22.19 10.86 -14.57
CA ALA A 116 -22.73 9.76 -13.76
C ALA A 116 -21.90 9.40 -12.51
N TRP A 117 -20.64 9.79 -12.42
CA TRP A 117 -19.77 9.49 -11.27
C TRP A 117 -18.79 10.61 -10.89
N SER A 118 -18.73 11.69 -11.67
CA SER A 118 -17.85 12.85 -11.40
C SER A 118 -18.11 13.51 -10.04
N PHE A 119 -19.34 13.42 -9.50
CA PHE A 119 -19.69 13.98 -8.20
C PHE A 119 -18.97 13.30 -7.01
N CYS A 120 -18.45 12.09 -7.19
CA CYS A 120 -17.72 11.34 -6.16
C CYS A 120 -16.30 10.98 -6.58
N ALA A 121 -15.78 11.64 -7.62
CA ALA A 121 -14.43 11.41 -8.14
C ALA A 121 -13.59 12.68 -8.08
N SER A 122 -12.28 12.50 -7.93
CA SER A 122 -11.30 13.59 -7.99
C SER A 122 -10.16 13.18 -8.89
N LEU A 123 -9.81 14.03 -9.85
CA LEU A 123 -8.58 13.89 -10.62
C LEU A 123 -7.45 14.57 -9.87
N GLN A 124 -6.33 13.87 -9.71
CA GLN A 124 -5.10 14.43 -9.14
C GLN A 124 -3.99 14.23 -10.17
N GLU A 125 -3.48 15.34 -10.68
CA GLU A 125 -2.33 15.32 -11.57
C GLU A 125 -1.07 15.20 -10.71
N LEU A 126 -0.25 14.18 -11.00
CA LEU A 126 1.03 13.99 -10.34
C LEU A 126 2.12 14.60 -11.22
N GLU A 127 2.92 15.47 -10.61
CA GLU A 127 4.07 16.10 -11.26
C GLU A 127 5.37 15.42 -10.83
N GLY A 128 6.47 15.78 -11.52
CA GLY A 128 7.80 15.41 -11.09
C GLY A 128 8.15 16.00 -9.72
N ILE A 129 9.09 15.39 -9.01
CA ILE A 129 9.59 15.93 -7.74
C ILE A 129 10.78 16.84 -8.07
N HIS A 130 10.58 18.16 -7.91
CA HIS A 130 11.56 19.17 -8.33
C HIS A 130 12.52 19.59 -7.20
N GLU A 131 12.25 19.16 -5.98
CA GLU A 131 13.03 19.47 -4.80
C GLU A 131 14.17 18.47 -4.63
N ALA A 132 15.40 18.91 -4.88
CA ALA A 132 16.60 18.08 -4.68
C ALA A 132 16.73 17.52 -3.25
N LYS A 133 16.20 18.25 -2.25
CA LYS A 133 16.23 17.82 -0.85
C LYS A 133 15.43 16.53 -0.61
N GLU A 134 14.29 16.38 -1.28
CA GLU A 134 13.47 15.17 -1.18
C GLU A 134 14.19 13.96 -1.77
N TRP A 135 14.88 14.18 -2.90
CA TRP A 135 15.72 13.16 -3.52
C TRP A 135 16.94 12.78 -2.67
N LEU A 136 17.54 13.75 -1.98
CA LEU A 136 18.66 13.50 -1.07
C LEU A 136 18.21 12.62 0.11
N ALA A 137 17.07 12.98 0.73
CA ALA A 137 16.48 12.20 1.82
C ALA A 137 16.16 10.76 1.39
N TRP A 138 15.57 10.59 0.20
CA TRP A 138 15.34 9.26 -0.36
C TRP A 138 16.65 8.50 -0.61
N ALA A 139 17.63 9.13 -1.27
CA ALA A 139 18.91 8.50 -1.63
C ALA A 139 19.68 8.03 -0.38
N GLU A 140 19.72 8.86 0.67
CA GLU A 140 20.32 8.49 1.96
C GLU A 140 19.55 7.33 2.61
N ALA A 141 18.22 7.36 2.60
CA ALA A 141 17.38 6.30 3.17
C ALA A 141 17.58 4.94 2.47
N VAL A 142 17.83 4.94 1.15
CA VAL A 142 18.12 3.72 0.38
C VAL A 142 19.62 3.41 0.27
N GLY A 143 20.48 4.20 0.93
CA GLY A 143 21.91 3.93 1.12
C GLY A 143 22.84 4.41 -0.01
N TYR A 144 22.39 5.29 -0.90
CA TYR A 144 23.24 5.94 -1.90
C TYR A 144 23.95 7.16 -1.33
N GLN A 145 25.22 7.34 -1.71
CA GLN A 145 26.03 8.49 -1.31
C GLN A 145 26.04 9.52 -2.43
N VAL A 146 25.17 10.53 -2.31
CA VAL A 146 25.15 11.66 -3.22
C VAL A 146 26.23 12.66 -2.80
N PRO A 147 27.11 13.14 -3.71
CA PRO A 147 28.25 13.99 -3.34
C PRO A 147 27.86 15.32 -2.69
N SER A 148 26.80 15.96 -3.20
CA SER A 148 26.27 17.20 -2.64
C SER A 148 24.84 17.47 -3.12
N LEU A 149 24.14 18.37 -2.44
CA LEU A 149 22.78 18.78 -2.82
C LEU A 149 22.77 19.50 -4.18
N GLU A 150 23.83 20.25 -4.52
CA GLU A 150 23.97 20.98 -5.78
C GLU A 150 24.08 20.04 -6.98
N VAL A 151 24.82 18.93 -6.84
CA VAL A 151 24.91 17.88 -7.87
C VAL A 151 23.51 17.32 -8.14
N LEU A 152 22.78 17.02 -7.07
CA LEU A 152 21.42 16.48 -7.18
C LEU A 152 20.44 17.49 -7.76
N ALA A 153 20.55 18.77 -7.40
CA ALA A 153 19.76 19.84 -8.00
C ALA A 153 19.99 19.94 -9.52
N GLY A 154 21.24 19.80 -9.97
CA GLY A 154 21.56 19.73 -11.40
C GLY A 154 20.89 18.54 -12.10
N VAL A 155 20.92 17.36 -11.50
CA VAL A 155 20.25 16.15 -12.02
C VAL A 155 18.73 16.34 -12.08
N VAL A 156 18.13 16.82 -11.00
CA VAL A 156 16.68 17.06 -10.91
C VAL A 156 16.21 18.08 -11.96
N LEU A 157 16.98 19.17 -12.15
CA LEU A 157 16.70 20.16 -13.18
C LEU A 157 16.81 19.56 -14.59
N ALA A 158 17.88 18.82 -14.87
CA ALA A 158 18.11 18.21 -16.19
C ALA A 158 17.02 17.19 -16.56
N LEU A 159 16.55 16.42 -15.58
CA LEU A 159 15.53 15.38 -15.75
C LEU A 159 14.10 15.87 -15.46
N LYS A 160 13.94 17.19 -15.22
CA LYS A 160 12.65 17.83 -14.97
C LYS A 160 11.84 17.12 -13.88
N GLY A 161 12.50 16.71 -12.79
CA GLY A 161 11.84 16.04 -11.67
C GLY A 161 11.34 14.61 -11.95
N ASN A 162 11.65 13.99 -13.10
CA ASN A 162 11.16 12.66 -13.46
C ASN A 162 11.70 11.56 -12.50
N PRO A 163 10.83 10.91 -11.70
CA PRO A 163 11.28 9.98 -10.68
C PRO A 163 12.09 8.79 -11.20
N SER A 164 11.60 8.15 -12.26
CA SER A 164 12.24 6.95 -12.82
C SER A 164 13.65 7.23 -13.33
N GLN A 165 13.83 8.34 -14.05
CA GLN A 165 15.13 8.74 -14.60
C GLN A 165 16.10 9.21 -13.51
N ILE A 166 15.62 9.98 -12.53
CA ILE A 166 16.46 10.45 -11.41
C ILE A 166 16.96 9.26 -10.59
N ILE A 167 16.08 8.31 -10.29
CA ILE A 167 16.44 7.06 -9.60
C ILE A 167 17.50 6.31 -10.40
N GLU A 168 17.35 6.20 -11.72
CA GLU A 168 18.31 5.53 -12.59
C GLU A 168 19.70 6.20 -12.55
N VAL A 169 19.75 7.53 -12.64
CA VAL A 169 21.00 8.28 -12.51
C VAL A 169 21.63 8.06 -11.14
N ILE A 170 20.86 8.15 -10.05
CA ILE A 170 21.38 7.92 -8.69
C ILE A 170 21.96 6.52 -8.56
N LYS A 171 21.24 5.50 -9.05
CA LYS A 171 21.68 4.11 -9.01
C LYS A 171 22.96 3.85 -9.79
N THR A 172 23.15 4.56 -10.89
CA THR A 172 24.23 4.34 -11.85
C THR A 172 25.48 5.14 -11.52
N GLN A 173 25.31 6.38 -11.06
CA GLN A 173 26.40 7.35 -10.90
C GLN A 173 26.91 7.45 -9.46
N PHE A 174 26.10 7.10 -8.46
CA PHE A 174 26.47 7.26 -7.07
C PHE A 174 26.73 5.92 -6.40
N PRO A 175 27.86 5.78 -5.67
CA PRO A 175 28.15 4.55 -4.96
C PRO A 175 27.13 4.36 -3.85
N ARG A 176 26.78 3.11 -3.58
CA ARG A 176 26.14 2.77 -2.31
C ARG A 176 27.18 2.89 -1.21
N SER A 177 26.79 3.46 -0.08
CA SER A 177 27.59 3.32 1.13
C SER A 177 27.80 1.82 1.38
N ASN A 178 29.03 1.40 1.69
CA ASN A 178 29.32 0.03 2.16
C ASN A 178 28.72 -0.27 3.56
N GLY A 179 27.84 0.61 4.06
CA GLY A 179 26.98 0.30 5.20
C GLY A 179 25.91 -0.69 4.78
N PRO A 180 25.49 -1.61 5.66
CA PRO A 180 24.48 -2.59 5.32
C PRO A 180 23.23 -1.86 4.85
N ILE A 181 22.82 -2.11 3.60
CA ILE A 181 21.47 -1.82 3.12
C ILE A 181 20.56 -2.55 4.11
N LYS A 182 19.93 -1.82 5.02
CA LYS A 182 19.02 -2.42 5.99
C LYS A 182 17.81 -2.88 5.19
N SER A 183 17.84 -4.13 4.72
CA SER A 183 16.69 -4.78 4.10
C SER A 183 15.49 -4.63 5.03
N LYS A 184 14.26 -4.70 4.50
CA LYS A 184 13.04 -4.69 5.33
C LYS A 184 13.14 -5.73 6.46
N ASP A 185 13.77 -6.87 6.18
CA ASP A 185 14.09 -7.91 7.17
C ASP A 185 15.11 -7.46 8.22
N SER A 186 16.13 -6.69 7.83
CA SER A 186 17.11 -6.09 8.75
C SER A 186 16.47 -5.04 9.67
N LEU A 187 15.53 -4.23 9.17
CA LEU A 187 14.79 -3.27 10.00
C LEU A 187 13.88 -3.97 11.01
N VAL A 188 13.19 -5.03 10.59
CA VAL A 188 12.39 -5.88 11.48
C VAL A 188 13.28 -6.55 12.54
N GLN A 189 14.46 -7.04 12.16
CA GLN A 189 15.42 -7.62 13.10
C GLN A 189 15.98 -6.59 14.08
N GLN A 190 16.29 -5.37 13.63
CA GLN A 190 16.75 -4.28 14.50
C GLN A 190 15.66 -3.84 15.47
N ARG A 191 14.42 -3.70 14.98
CA ARG A 191 13.27 -3.35 15.85
C ARG A 191 13.01 -4.43 16.89
N ARG A 192 13.12 -5.71 16.50
CA ARG A 192 13.03 -6.84 17.44
C ARG A 192 14.18 -6.83 18.45
N LYS A 193 15.41 -6.52 18.02
CA LYS A 193 16.56 -6.43 18.93
C LYS A 193 16.39 -5.28 19.92
N PHE A 194 15.95 -4.11 19.46
CA PHE A 194 15.68 -2.95 20.31
C PHE A 194 14.56 -3.25 21.33
N PHE A 195 13.47 -3.85 20.87
CA PHE A 195 12.39 -4.34 21.74
C PHE A 195 12.90 -5.31 22.83
N ASN A 196 13.71 -6.29 22.44
CA ASN A 196 14.27 -7.26 23.37
C ASN A 196 15.21 -6.59 24.38
N ASN A 197 16.05 -5.66 23.93
CA ASN A 197 16.94 -4.90 24.81
C ASN A 197 16.14 -4.11 25.84
N LEU A 198 15.09 -3.39 25.44
CA LEU A 198 14.23 -2.65 26.36
C LEU A 198 13.56 -3.57 27.38
N THR A 199 13.03 -4.70 26.90
CA THR A 199 12.32 -5.67 27.74
C THR A 199 13.27 -6.39 28.71
N GLN A 200 14.56 -6.52 28.40
CA GLN A 200 15.53 -7.16 29.28
C GLN A 200 16.21 -6.17 30.23
N ALA A 201 16.54 -4.96 29.76
CA ALA A 201 17.39 -4.01 30.48
C ALA A 201 16.64 -3.08 31.44
N PHE A 202 15.35 -2.85 31.19
CA PHE A 202 14.52 -1.94 31.99
C PHE A 202 13.39 -2.70 32.67
N THR A 203 13.03 -2.30 33.88
CA THR A 203 11.77 -2.66 34.54
C THR A 203 10.63 -1.76 34.06
N LEU A 204 9.37 -2.14 34.30
CA LEU A 204 8.22 -1.30 33.93
C LEU A 204 8.29 0.09 34.59
N THR A 205 8.70 0.15 35.85
CA THR A 205 8.84 1.41 36.59
C THR A 205 9.92 2.32 35.98
N GLU A 206 11.05 1.75 35.57
CA GLU A 206 12.10 2.53 34.91
C GLU A 206 11.64 3.05 33.54
N LEU A 207 10.94 2.24 32.74
CA LEU A 207 10.38 2.71 31.46
C LEU A 207 9.39 3.87 31.64
N LYS A 208 8.54 3.83 32.68
CA LYS A 208 7.63 4.93 33.02
C LYS A 208 8.40 6.20 33.42
N LYS A 209 9.53 6.04 34.12
CA LYS A 209 10.42 7.15 34.47
C LYS A 209 11.10 7.74 33.22
N THR A 210 11.52 6.92 32.27
CA THR A 210 12.05 7.39 30.99
C THR A 210 10.98 8.14 30.19
N CYS A 211 9.71 7.70 30.22
CA CYS A 211 8.59 8.44 29.63
C CYS A 211 8.44 9.83 30.25
N PHE A 212 8.56 9.94 31.57
CA PHE A 212 8.52 11.22 32.27
C PHE A 212 9.63 12.18 31.80
N PHE A 213 10.89 11.70 31.67
CA PHE A 213 11.98 12.55 31.15
C PHE A 213 11.77 12.99 29.71
N LEU A 214 11.12 12.15 28.91
CA LEU A 214 10.74 12.50 27.54
C LEU A 214 9.46 13.35 27.47
N GLY A 215 8.79 13.65 28.57
CA GLY A 215 7.51 14.36 28.56
C GLY A 215 6.38 13.57 27.89
N ILE A 216 6.46 12.24 27.93
CA ILE A 216 5.43 11.32 27.43
C ILE A 216 4.53 10.95 28.60
N ASP A 217 3.24 11.26 28.47
CA ASP A 217 2.23 10.79 29.42
C ASP A 217 1.98 9.29 29.21
N HIS A 218 2.61 8.48 30.06
CA HIS A 218 2.53 7.02 29.99
C HIS A 218 1.12 6.46 30.31
N GLU A 219 0.27 7.20 31.02
CA GLU A 219 -1.11 6.77 31.34
C GLU A 219 -2.00 6.84 30.10
N SER A 220 -1.67 7.74 29.16
CA SER A 220 -2.33 7.84 27.86
C SER A 220 -2.03 6.66 26.93
N LEU A 221 -1.00 5.85 27.22
CA LEU A 221 -0.64 4.69 26.42
C LEU A 221 -1.50 3.45 26.81
N PRO A 222 -2.04 2.71 25.83
CA PRO A 222 -2.78 1.48 26.09
C PRO A 222 -1.91 0.46 26.84
N ASN A 223 -2.55 -0.37 27.68
CA ASN A 223 -1.88 -1.50 28.35
C ASN A 223 -0.62 -1.13 29.17
N HIS A 224 -0.54 0.10 29.70
CA HIS A 224 0.61 0.61 30.47
C HIS A 224 0.94 -0.14 31.78
N ASN A 225 0.14 -1.15 32.14
CA ASN A 225 0.36 -2.02 33.30
C ASN A 225 1.06 -3.34 32.96
N GLN A 226 1.21 -3.66 31.67
CA GLN A 226 1.91 -4.86 31.20
C GLN A 226 3.19 -4.45 30.48
N LYS A 227 4.34 -4.92 30.95
CA LYS A 227 5.66 -4.46 30.47
C LYS A 227 5.84 -4.60 28.96
N GLU A 228 5.61 -5.79 28.42
CA GLU A 228 5.84 -6.06 26.99
C GLU A 228 4.89 -5.23 26.11
N SER A 229 3.60 -5.23 26.43
CA SER A 229 2.60 -4.43 25.73
C SER A 229 2.91 -2.92 25.81
N PHE A 230 3.34 -2.45 26.98
CA PHE A 230 3.74 -1.06 27.18
C PHE A 230 4.95 -0.68 26.32
N VAL A 231 5.97 -1.56 26.20
CA VAL A 231 7.12 -1.31 25.31
C VAL A 231 6.68 -1.20 23.84
N ILE A 232 5.74 -2.06 23.38
CA ILE A 232 5.21 -1.99 22.01
C ILE A 232 4.53 -0.63 21.77
N GLU A 233 3.63 -0.22 22.66
CA GLU A 233 2.89 1.04 22.54
C GLU A 233 3.81 2.25 22.65
N LEU A 234 4.79 2.22 23.56
CA LEU A 234 5.79 3.26 23.71
C LEU A 234 6.63 3.41 22.44
N LEU A 235 7.14 2.30 21.88
CA LEU A 235 7.88 2.31 20.62
C LEU A 235 7.04 2.89 19.47
N GLY A 236 5.79 2.43 19.33
CA GLY A 236 4.87 2.96 18.34
C GLY A 236 4.54 4.44 18.54
N HIS A 237 4.49 4.92 19.79
CA HIS A 237 4.29 6.33 20.11
C HIS A 237 5.51 7.18 19.70
N VAL A 238 6.73 6.80 20.11
CA VAL A 238 7.94 7.58 19.80
C VAL A 238 8.28 7.58 18.31
N GLU A 239 8.01 6.47 17.59
CA GLU A 239 8.18 6.38 16.13
C GLU A 239 7.23 7.34 15.41
N ARG A 240 5.93 7.34 15.76
CA ARG A 240 4.92 8.22 15.14
C ARG A 240 5.22 9.71 15.31
N HIS A 241 5.85 10.08 16.42
CA HIS A 241 6.21 11.47 16.71
C HIS A 241 7.64 11.84 16.30
N GLY A 242 8.38 10.92 15.65
CA GLY A 242 9.75 11.18 15.20
C GLY A 242 10.78 11.33 16.32
N ARG A 243 10.46 10.89 17.55
CA ARG A 243 11.28 11.08 18.76
C ARG A 243 12.16 9.86 19.10
N LEU A 244 12.30 8.93 18.16
CA LEU A 244 13.07 7.70 18.37
C LEU A 244 14.53 7.97 18.74
N ARG A 245 15.15 9.01 18.14
CA ARG A 245 16.54 9.36 18.42
C ARG A 245 16.75 9.84 19.86
N GLU A 246 15.84 10.69 20.36
CA GLU A 246 15.86 11.17 21.74
C GLU A 246 15.69 10.00 22.73
N PHE A 247 14.77 9.07 22.42
CA PHE A 247 14.55 7.90 23.26
C PHE A 247 15.76 6.96 23.31
N ILE A 248 16.41 6.71 22.17
CA ILE A 248 17.66 5.93 22.13
C ILE A 248 18.78 6.62 22.92
N GLN A 249 18.90 7.94 22.82
CA GLN A 249 19.89 8.71 23.59
C GLN A 249 19.68 8.54 25.08
N GLU A 250 18.44 8.58 25.56
CA GLU A 250 18.19 8.34 26.99
C GLU A 250 18.44 6.89 27.41
N CYS A 251 18.06 5.91 26.58
CA CYS A 251 18.38 4.51 26.86
C CYS A 251 19.91 4.29 26.94
N GLN A 252 20.67 4.92 26.05
CA GLN A 252 22.13 4.87 26.02
C GLN A 252 22.75 5.58 27.23
N ALA A 253 22.18 6.70 27.68
CA ALA A 253 22.63 7.41 28.87
C ALA A 253 22.41 6.57 30.15
N GLU A 254 21.26 5.93 30.26
CA GLU A 254 20.93 5.07 31.41
C GLU A 254 21.66 3.72 31.41
N ARG A 255 21.95 3.17 30.22
CA ARG A 255 22.61 1.86 30.05
C ARG A 255 23.69 1.95 28.98
N PRO A 256 24.85 2.56 29.28
CA PRO A 256 25.90 2.81 28.28
C PRO A 256 26.60 1.55 27.78
N HIS A 257 26.47 0.44 28.51
CA HIS A 257 27.09 -0.85 28.20
C HIS A 257 26.28 -1.69 27.20
N LEU A 258 25.03 -1.32 26.89
CA LEU A 258 24.21 -2.01 25.92
C LEU A 258 24.28 -1.33 24.56
N ALA A 259 24.33 -2.16 23.51
CA ALA A 259 24.23 -1.69 22.14
C ALA A 259 22.76 -1.55 21.75
N TRP A 260 22.29 -0.30 21.73
CA TRP A 260 20.92 0.10 21.41
C TRP A 260 20.64 0.10 19.90
#